data_AF-A0A6J4PN70-F1
#
_entry.id   AF-A0A6J4PN70-F1
#
_cell.length_a   1.000
_cell.length_b   1.000
_cell.length_c   1.000
_cell.angle_alpha   90.00
_cell.angle_beta   90.00
_cell.angle_gamma   90.00
#
_symmetry.space_group_name_H-M   'P 1'
#
loop_
_entity.id
_entity.type
_entity.pdbx_description
1 polymer ?
#
loop_
_entity_poly.entity_id
_entity_poly.type
_entity_poly.pdbx_seq_one_letter_code
_entity_poly.pdbx_strand_id
1 'polypeptide(L)'
;MERSRSGLIAPRAAMGRVRSAQLPWDDPDPVGHLAQVLGDGLAFVALFVSPQADFGAVMAGASRFGDAVVVGCTTAGEIGAQGYAEGSIMAIALSRHDFVAAPILISDLGQLDGPALVRDTVRTRTALVAQEPDWSQEFAFLLVDGLSVREDALVSTLAAGLGPVPLFGGSAGDGNRFQETFVALGDRVYRNAAVLCMIRTACEVQVFSLDHLRPSEQRMVVTEADPARRIVRQINAEPAAREYARMLGKDPEQLSAFTFAAHPVVVRFGGAHHVRAIQRMLDNGNLVF
;
A
#
# COMPACT_ATOMS: atom_id res chain seq x y z
N MET A 1 -0.90 5.80 -33.01
CA MET A 1 -0.53 4.39 -32.71
C MET A 1 -1.66 3.86 -31.83
N GLU A 2 -2.56 3.10 -32.45
CA GLU A 2 -3.86 2.71 -31.90
C GLU A 2 -3.70 1.86 -30.63
N ARG A 3 -4.29 2.33 -29.53
CA ARG A 3 -4.39 1.56 -28.29
C ARG A 3 -5.42 0.46 -28.50
N SER A 4 -4.93 -0.78 -28.58
CA SER A 4 -5.74 -2.00 -28.51
C SER A 4 -6.62 -1.95 -27.25
N ARG A 5 -7.94 -1.94 -27.45
CA ARG A 5 -8.95 -2.09 -26.39
C ARG A 5 -8.89 -3.52 -25.88
N SER A 6 -8.04 -3.76 -24.89
CA SER A 6 -7.97 -5.01 -24.14
C SER A 6 -9.23 -5.14 -23.28
N GLY A 7 -10.11 -6.08 -23.64
CA GLY A 7 -11.35 -6.38 -22.93
C GLY A 7 -11.14 -6.87 -21.50
N LEU A 8 -12.25 -6.97 -20.74
CA LEU A 8 -12.32 -7.59 -19.42
C LEU A 8 -11.48 -8.87 -19.39
N ILE A 9 -10.41 -8.87 -18.59
CA ILE A 9 -9.67 -10.10 -18.29
C ILE A 9 -10.13 -10.56 -16.92
N ALA A 10 -11.18 -11.40 -16.90
CA ALA A 10 -11.54 -12.16 -15.71
C ALA A 10 -10.44 -13.22 -15.44
N PRO A 11 -9.95 -13.38 -14.21
CA PRO A 11 -9.17 -14.56 -13.87
C PRO A 11 -10.05 -15.80 -14.08
N ARG A 12 -9.41 -16.83 -14.65
CA ARG A 12 -9.99 -18.13 -14.97
C ARG A 12 -10.82 -18.70 -13.81
N ALA A 13 -12.05 -19.08 -14.10
CA ALA A 13 -13.01 -19.67 -13.16
C ALA A 13 -12.48 -20.91 -12.42
N ALA A 14 -12.21 -20.74 -11.13
CA ALA A 14 -12.80 -21.50 -10.04
C ALA A 14 -13.14 -20.43 -8.98
N MET A 15 -14.38 -20.32 -8.50
CA MET A 15 -14.72 -19.31 -7.47
C MET A 15 -13.99 -19.66 -6.17
N GLY A 16 -12.72 -19.26 -6.09
CA GLY A 16 -11.80 -19.58 -5.03
C GLY A 16 -11.95 -18.64 -3.83
N ARG A 17 -11.20 -18.99 -2.80
CA ARG A 17 -10.96 -18.23 -1.57
C ARG A 17 -10.62 -16.76 -1.81
N VAL A 18 -9.81 -16.51 -2.86
CA VAL A 18 -9.38 -15.19 -3.31
C VAL A 18 -9.84 -14.99 -4.74
N ARG A 19 -10.44 -13.84 -5.02
CA ARG A 19 -10.94 -13.44 -6.35
C ARG A 19 -10.29 -12.11 -6.71
N SER A 20 -10.05 -11.87 -7.99
CA SER A 20 -9.53 -10.58 -8.46
C SER A 20 -10.19 -10.15 -9.75
N ALA A 21 -10.14 -8.85 -10.03
CA ALA A 21 -10.62 -8.29 -11.27
C ALA A 21 -9.81 -7.03 -11.62
N GLN A 22 -9.75 -6.73 -12.91
CA GLN A 22 -9.07 -5.56 -13.45
C GLN A 22 -9.96 -4.91 -14.50
N LEU A 23 -10.11 -3.59 -14.40
CA LEU A 23 -10.80 -2.76 -15.39
C LEU A 23 -9.92 -1.55 -15.74
N PRO A 24 -10.08 -0.96 -16.93
CA PRO A 24 -9.46 0.32 -17.23
C PRO A 24 -10.08 1.44 -16.38
N TRP A 25 -9.33 2.51 -16.14
CA TRP A 25 -9.74 3.65 -15.32
C TRP A 25 -10.96 4.41 -15.86
N ASP A 26 -11.22 4.31 -17.17
CA ASP A 26 -12.30 5.00 -17.88
C ASP A 26 -13.54 4.10 -18.12
N ASP A 27 -13.63 2.96 -17.43
CA ASP A 27 -14.83 2.13 -17.44
C ASP A 27 -16.04 2.96 -16.93
N PRO A 28 -17.19 2.94 -17.62
CA PRO A 28 -18.35 3.76 -17.27
C PRO A 28 -19.11 3.30 -16.02
N ASP A 29 -18.97 2.03 -15.61
CA ASP A 29 -19.55 1.49 -14.38
C ASP A 29 -18.55 0.51 -13.72
N PRO A 30 -17.41 1.02 -13.24
CA PRO A 30 -16.32 0.17 -12.82
C PRO A 30 -16.75 -0.70 -11.65
N VAL A 31 -17.51 -0.16 -10.70
CA VAL A 31 -17.94 -0.92 -9.52
C VAL A 31 -18.99 -1.97 -9.86
N GLY A 32 -19.94 -1.67 -10.75
CA GLY A 32 -20.91 -2.65 -11.23
C GLY A 32 -20.24 -3.84 -11.92
N HIS A 33 -19.33 -3.56 -12.86
CA HIS A 33 -18.60 -4.60 -13.56
C HIS A 33 -17.67 -5.39 -12.62
N LEU A 34 -16.97 -4.74 -11.68
CA LEU A 34 -16.18 -5.44 -10.66
C LEU A 34 -17.04 -6.35 -9.79
N ALA A 35 -18.20 -5.87 -9.31
CA ALA A 35 -19.11 -6.68 -8.50
C ALA A 35 -19.63 -7.89 -9.28
N GLN A 36 -19.95 -7.72 -10.57
CA GLN A 36 -20.37 -8.82 -11.43
C GLN A 36 -19.27 -9.88 -11.61
N VAL A 37 -18.02 -9.47 -11.82
CA VAL A 37 -16.88 -10.40 -11.99
C VAL A 37 -16.51 -11.10 -10.69
N LEU A 38 -16.49 -10.36 -9.57
CA LEU A 38 -16.13 -10.90 -8.26
C LEU A 38 -17.23 -11.80 -7.68
N GLY A 39 -18.49 -11.55 -8.06
CA GLY A 39 -19.67 -12.27 -7.58
C GLY A 39 -19.99 -12.00 -6.11
N ASP A 40 -21.01 -12.72 -5.62
CA ASP A 40 -21.54 -12.51 -4.27
C ASP A 40 -20.77 -13.27 -3.18
N GLY A 41 -21.21 -13.10 -1.93
CA GLY A 41 -20.69 -13.83 -0.77
C GLY A 41 -19.27 -13.41 -0.41
N LEU A 42 -18.99 -12.10 -0.45
CA LEU A 42 -17.69 -11.53 -0.13
C LEU A 42 -17.65 -11.10 1.34
N ALA A 43 -16.51 -11.34 2.00
CA ALA A 43 -16.22 -10.81 3.33
C ALA A 43 -15.42 -9.51 3.26
N PHE A 44 -14.58 -9.37 2.24
CA PHE A 44 -13.66 -8.25 2.08
C PHE A 44 -13.42 -7.95 0.61
N VAL A 45 -13.28 -6.67 0.27
CA VAL A 45 -12.86 -6.17 -1.04
C VAL A 45 -11.86 -5.04 -0.85
N ALA A 46 -10.68 -5.15 -1.48
CA ALA A 46 -9.73 -4.06 -1.62
C ALA A 46 -9.75 -3.53 -3.06
N LEU A 47 -9.94 -2.22 -3.20
CA LEU A 47 -9.89 -1.51 -4.47
C LEU A 47 -8.61 -0.67 -4.57
N PHE A 48 -7.82 -0.91 -5.61
CA PHE A 48 -6.66 -0.09 -5.94
C PHE A 48 -6.99 0.68 -7.21
N VAL A 49 -7.20 1.98 -7.05
CA VAL A 49 -7.81 2.83 -8.08
C VAL A 49 -6.75 3.74 -8.67
N SER A 50 -6.56 3.66 -9.97
CA SER A 50 -5.68 4.59 -10.67
C SER A 50 -6.06 6.05 -10.37
N PRO A 51 -5.08 6.93 -10.13
CA PRO A 51 -5.34 8.35 -9.85
C PRO A 51 -5.77 9.14 -11.11
N GLN A 52 -6.06 8.45 -12.22
CA GLN A 52 -6.75 8.97 -13.41
C GLN A 52 -8.28 8.86 -13.29
N ALA A 53 -8.79 7.92 -12.48
CA ALA A 53 -10.21 7.78 -12.20
C ALA A 53 -10.66 8.72 -11.08
N ASP A 54 -11.96 9.03 -11.04
CA ASP A 54 -12.56 9.70 -9.90
C ASP A 54 -12.68 8.72 -8.73
N PHE A 55 -11.71 8.78 -7.80
CA PHE A 55 -11.67 7.90 -6.64
C PHE A 55 -12.93 7.98 -5.78
N GLY A 56 -13.48 9.19 -5.60
CA GLY A 56 -14.70 9.40 -4.83
C GLY A 56 -15.90 8.72 -5.48
N ALA A 57 -16.05 8.87 -6.80
CA ALA A 57 -17.12 8.23 -7.55
C ALA A 57 -17.01 6.69 -7.53
N VAL A 58 -15.79 6.14 -7.63
CA VAL A 58 -15.57 4.69 -7.51
C VAL A 58 -15.95 4.20 -6.10
N MET A 59 -15.48 4.87 -5.05
CA MET A 59 -15.79 4.42 -3.68
C MET A 59 -17.27 4.61 -3.32
N ALA A 60 -17.95 5.61 -3.87
CA ALA A 60 -19.40 5.79 -3.67
C ALA A 60 -20.24 4.57 -4.12
N GLY A 61 -19.71 3.75 -5.03
CA GLY A 61 -20.35 2.51 -5.47
C GLY A 61 -20.14 1.31 -4.53
N ALA A 62 -19.36 1.43 -3.44
CA ALA A 62 -18.92 0.31 -2.60
C ALA A 62 -20.05 -0.59 -2.09
N SER A 63 -21.25 -0.05 -1.89
CA SER A 63 -22.43 -0.83 -1.46
C SER A 63 -22.85 -1.92 -2.45
N ARG A 64 -22.40 -1.88 -3.71
CA ARG A 64 -22.62 -2.95 -4.70
C ARG A 64 -21.91 -4.26 -4.35
N PHE A 65 -20.94 -4.25 -3.45
CA PHE A 65 -20.30 -5.47 -2.93
C PHE A 65 -21.06 -6.11 -1.75
N GLY A 66 -22.28 -5.64 -1.45
CA GLY A 66 -23.10 -6.17 -0.36
C GLY A 66 -22.51 -5.88 1.01
N ASP A 67 -22.56 -6.87 1.91
CA ASP A 67 -22.08 -6.73 3.30
C ASP A 67 -20.56 -6.89 3.45
N ALA A 68 -19.81 -6.87 2.35
CA ALA A 68 -18.36 -6.97 2.41
C ALA A 68 -17.73 -5.73 3.05
N VAL A 69 -16.64 -5.90 3.78
CA VAL A 69 -15.78 -4.79 4.18
C VAL A 69 -15.05 -4.30 2.93
N VAL A 70 -15.41 -3.13 2.43
CA VAL A 70 -14.77 -2.53 1.25
C VAL A 70 -13.77 -1.48 1.70
N VAL A 71 -12.52 -1.63 1.28
CA VAL A 71 -11.48 -0.60 1.44
C VAL A 71 -10.93 -0.22 0.08
N GLY A 72 -10.39 0.99 -0.03
CA GLY A 72 -9.73 1.41 -1.24
C GLY A 72 -8.58 2.36 -1.00
N CYS A 73 -7.69 2.47 -1.98
CA CYS A 73 -6.69 3.52 -2.05
C CYS A 73 -6.39 3.93 -3.49
N THR A 74 -5.85 5.13 -3.66
CA THR A 74 -5.21 5.53 -4.91
C THR A 74 -3.84 4.88 -5.08
N THR A 75 -3.37 4.75 -6.31
CA THR A 75 -2.15 4.01 -6.66
C THR A 75 -1.06 4.88 -7.27
N ALA A 76 0.19 4.42 -7.20
CA ALA A 76 1.31 4.96 -7.98
C ALA A 76 1.48 4.26 -9.35
N GLY A 77 0.93 3.05 -9.44
CA GLY A 77 0.94 2.13 -10.57
C GLY A 77 0.31 0.82 -10.11
N GLU A 78 -0.07 -0.03 -11.06
CA GLU A 78 -0.79 -1.27 -10.77
C GLU A 78 0.01 -2.50 -11.22
N ILE A 79 -0.28 -3.64 -10.61
CA ILE A 79 0.20 -4.95 -11.07
C ILE A 79 -1.03 -5.72 -11.54
N GLY A 80 -1.20 -5.78 -12.85
CA GLY A 80 -2.30 -6.45 -13.52
C GLY A 80 -1.97 -7.88 -13.93
N ALA A 81 -2.90 -8.51 -14.63
CA ALA A 81 -2.76 -9.89 -15.11
C ALA A 81 -1.57 -10.09 -16.08
N GLN A 82 -1.09 -9.01 -16.71
CA GLN A 82 0.02 -9.01 -17.68
C GLN A 82 1.29 -8.35 -17.12
N GLY A 83 1.38 -8.13 -15.81
CA GLY A 83 2.50 -7.44 -15.17
C GLY A 83 2.19 -5.98 -14.84
N TYR A 84 3.20 -5.11 -14.91
CA TYR A 84 3.04 -3.69 -14.59
C TYR A 84 2.02 -3.02 -15.51
N ALA A 85 1.13 -2.24 -14.91
CA ALA A 85 0.05 -1.53 -15.58
C ALA A 85 -0.08 -0.11 -15.02
N GLU A 86 -0.69 0.76 -15.83
CA GLU A 86 -1.08 2.11 -15.44
C GLU A 86 -2.50 2.38 -15.95
N GLY A 87 -3.26 3.18 -15.23
CA GLY A 87 -4.63 3.51 -15.63
C GLY A 87 -5.59 2.33 -15.44
N SER A 88 -5.39 1.53 -14.40
CA SER A 88 -6.31 0.43 -14.08
C SER A 88 -6.97 0.62 -12.72
N ILE A 89 -8.17 0.04 -12.59
CA ILE A 89 -8.83 -0.21 -11.31
C ILE A 89 -8.69 -1.70 -11.04
N MET A 90 -7.99 -2.03 -9.96
CA MET A 90 -7.78 -3.40 -9.52
C MET A 90 -8.68 -3.70 -8.33
N ALA A 91 -9.25 -4.90 -8.28
CA ALA A 91 -9.96 -5.38 -7.12
C ALA A 91 -9.40 -6.74 -6.69
N ILE A 92 -9.27 -6.92 -5.38
CA ILE A 92 -9.01 -8.20 -4.73
C ILE A 92 -10.14 -8.42 -3.72
N ALA A 93 -10.73 -9.61 -3.73
CA ALA A 93 -11.81 -9.96 -2.82
C ALA A 93 -11.59 -11.31 -2.15
N LEU A 94 -12.08 -11.43 -0.92
CA LEU A 94 -12.03 -12.65 -0.13
C LEU A 94 -13.44 -13.19 0.10
N SER A 95 -13.59 -14.50 -0.09
CA SER A 95 -14.87 -15.20 0.06
C SER A 95 -15.32 -15.26 1.52
N ARG A 96 -16.59 -14.97 1.80
CA ARG A 96 -17.18 -15.10 3.14
C ARG A 96 -17.23 -16.54 3.65
N HIS A 97 -17.08 -17.52 2.76
CA HIS A 97 -17.01 -18.93 3.15
C HIS A 97 -15.76 -19.23 4.00
N ASP A 98 -14.65 -18.55 3.74
CA ASP A 98 -13.36 -18.88 4.35
C ASP A 98 -12.73 -17.69 5.09
N PHE A 99 -13.34 -16.51 5.05
CA PHE A 99 -12.82 -15.27 5.63
C PHE A 99 -13.90 -14.47 6.34
N VAL A 100 -13.50 -13.82 7.43
CA VAL A 100 -14.24 -12.74 8.10
C VAL A 100 -13.29 -11.56 8.28
N ALA A 101 -13.81 -10.35 8.13
CA ALA A 101 -13.01 -9.13 8.14
C ALA A 101 -13.65 -8.06 9.03
N ALA A 102 -12.83 -7.29 9.73
CA ALA A 102 -13.25 -6.14 10.50
C ALA A 102 -12.29 -4.96 10.28
N PRO A 103 -12.79 -3.79 9.84
CA PRO A 103 -11.96 -2.61 9.63
C PRO A 103 -11.81 -1.76 10.90
N ILE A 104 -10.67 -1.10 11.03
CA ILE A 104 -10.38 -0.05 12.00
C ILE A 104 -9.93 1.17 11.20
N LEU A 105 -10.67 2.27 11.31
CA LEU A 105 -10.31 3.54 10.69
C LEU A 105 -9.43 4.35 11.65
N ILE A 106 -8.28 4.79 11.15
CA ILE A 106 -7.42 5.77 11.79
C ILE A 106 -7.58 7.08 11.00
N SER A 107 -8.45 7.97 11.46
CA SER A 107 -8.89 9.14 10.68
C SER A 107 -7.94 10.34 10.70
N ASP A 108 -6.96 10.38 11.62
CA ASP A 108 -5.94 11.42 11.69
C ASP A 108 -4.58 10.82 12.09
N LEU A 109 -3.67 10.71 11.13
CA LEU A 109 -2.31 10.19 11.36
C LEU A 109 -1.38 11.20 12.05
N GLY A 110 -1.75 12.48 12.06
CA GLY A 110 -1.04 13.55 12.77
C GLY A 110 -1.25 13.48 14.28
N GLN A 111 -2.40 12.96 14.72
CA GLN A 111 -2.79 12.87 16.13
C GLN A 111 -3.16 11.44 16.53
N LEU A 112 -2.18 10.54 16.50
CA LEU A 112 -2.38 9.15 16.90
C LEU A 112 -2.58 9.01 18.42
N ASP A 113 -3.77 8.56 18.83
CA ASP A 113 -4.00 8.00 20.16
C ASP A 113 -3.58 6.53 20.18
N GLY A 114 -2.29 6.30 20.47
CA GLY A 114 -1.71 4.96 20.50
C GLY A 114 -2.42 3.99 21.46
N PRO A 115 -2.68 4.37 22.73
CA PRO A 115 -3.44 3.54 23.65
C PRO A 115 -4.84 3.18 23.14
N ALA A 116 -5.58 4.10 22.52
CA ALA A 116 -6.88 3.79 21.92
C ALA A 116 -6.74 2.81 20.75
N LEU A 117 -5.80 3.06 19.85
CA LEU A 117 -5.57 2.21 18.69
C LEU A 117 -5.20 0.76 19.10
N VAL A 118 -4.36 0.60 20.13
CA VAL A 118 -4.03 -0.72 20.69
C VAL A 118 -5.27 -1.40 21.26
N ARG A 119 -6.10 -0.68 22.05
CA ARG A 119 -7.35 -1.23 22.60
C ARG A 119 -8.31 -1.66 21.50
N ASP A 120 -8.48 -0.85 20.47
CA ASP A 120 -9.39 -1.13 19.35
C ASP A 120 -8.91 -2.32 18.53
N THR A 121 -7.60 -2.44 18.32
CA THR A 121 -6.98 -3.59 17.65
C THR A 121 -7.23 -4.88 18.42
N VAL A 122 -6.96 -4.88 19.74
CA VAL A 122 -7.19 -6.05 20.61
C VAL A 122 -8.67 -6.43 20.64
N ARG A 123 -9.57 -5.45 20.82
CA ARG A 123 -11.01 -5.67 20.85
C ARG A 123 -11.52 -6.27 19.54
N THR A 124 -11.07 -5.74 18.41
CA THR A 124 -11.48 -6.21 17.07
C THR A 124 -11.01 -7.64 16.85
N ARG A 125 -9.76 -7.95 17.22
CA ARG A 125 -9.23 -9.31 17.17
C ARG A 125 -10.05 -10.28 18.02
N THR A 126 -10.35 -9.93 19.28
CA THR A 126 -11.19 -10.76 20.17
C THR A 126 -12.58 -10.99 19.59
N ALA A 127 -13.18 -9.99 18.94
CA ALA A 127 -14.48 -10.13 18.29
C ALA A 127 -14.44 -11.12 17.11
N LEU A 128 -13.40 -11.05 16.27
CA LEU A 128 -13.22 -12.01 15.16
C LEU A 128 -12.98 -13.44 15.66
N VAL A 129 -12.20 -13.60 16.74
CA VAL A 129 -12.01 -14.91 17.40
C VAL A 129 -13.32 -15.47 17.94
N ALA A 130 -14.15 -14.62 18.55
CA ALA A 130 -15.46 -15.04 19.06
C ALA A 130 -16.45 -15.37 17.93
N GLN A 131 -16.34 -14.69 16.79
CA GLN A 131 -17.16 -14.95 15.60
C GLN A 131 -16.82 -16.30 14.96
N GLU A 132 -15.52 -16.61 14.81
CA GLU A 132 -15.03 -17.84 14.18
C GLU A 132 -13.99 -18.54 15.09
N PRO A 133 -14.43 -19.23 16.15
CA PRO A 133 -13.52 -19.80 17.15
C PRO A 133 -12.64 -20.94 16.60
N ASP A 134 -13.15 -21.69 15.62
CA ASP A 134 -12.46 -22.86 15.05
C ASP A 134 -11.38 -22.49 14.02
N TRP A 135 -11.30 -21.22 13.62
CA TRP A 135 -10.32 -20.76 12.63
C TRP A 135 -9.00 -20.43 13.31
N SER A 136 -7.87 -20.94 12.83
CA SER A 136 -6.59 -20.76 13.52
C SER A 136 -5.76 -19.58 13.03
N GLN A 137 -6.07 -19.06 11.84
CA GLN A 137 -5.22 -18.11 11.13
C GLN A 137 -5.85 -16.72 11.04
N GLU A 138 -4.99 -15.71 11.08
CA GLU A 138 -5.38 -14.30 11.00
C GLU A 138 -4.22 -13.47 10.44
N PHE A 139 -4.56 -12.36 9.81
CA PHE A 139 -3.60 -11.37 9.32
C PHE A 139 -4.23 -9.99 9.30
N ALA A 140 -3.38 -8.97 9.23
CA ALA A 140 -3.78 -7.59 9.17
C ALA A 140 -3.33 -6.97 7.84
N PHE A 141 -4.27 -6.36 7.12
CA PHE A 141 -4.03 -5.62 5.89
C PHE A 141 -4.16 -4.13 6.14
N LEU A 142 -3.10 -3.36 5.88
CA LEU A 142 -3.04 -1.93 6.15
C LEU A 142 -2.96 -1.11 4.86
N LEU A 143 -3.89 -0.18 4.69
CA LEU A 143 -3.77 0.91 3.73
C LEU A 143 -3.53 2.21 4.48
N VAL A 144 -2.50 2.96 4.10
CA VAL A 144 -2.13 4.22 4.74
C VAL A 144 -1.96 5.32 3.70
N ASP A 145 -2.33 6.54 4.05
CA ASP A 145 -2.02 7.70 3.22
C ASP A 145 -0.49 7.86 3.06
N GLY A 146 0.00 7.67 1.83
CA GLY A 146 1.43 7.67 1.50
C GLY A 146 2.12 9.02 1.50
N LEU A 147 1.38 10.13 1.60
CA LEU A 147 1.95 11.47 1.74
C LEU A 147 1.95 11.96 3.19
N SER A 148 1.40 11.17 4.12
CA SER A 148 1.37 11.51 5.55
C SER A 148 2.76 11.47 6.19
N VAL A 149 3.68 10.62 5.70
CA VAL A 149 5.00 10.38 6.32
C VAL A 149 4.88 9.76 7.74
N ARG A 150 3.74 9.11 8.04
CA ARG A 150 3.41 8.58 9.37
C ARG A 150 3.45 7.06 9.44
N GLU A 151 3.79 6.37 8.36
CA GLU A 151 3.69 4.91 8.24
C GLU A 151 4.51 4.18 9.31
N ASP A 152 5.78 4.56 9.49
CA ASP A 152 6.67 3.94 10.47
C ASP A 152 6.15 4.09 11.91
N ALA A 153 5.66 5.29 12.25
CA ALA A 153 5.10 5.58 13.57
C ALA A 153 3.78 4.81 13.81
N LEU A 154 2.93 4.73 12.78
CA LEU A 154 1.68 3.98 12.83
C LEU A 154 1.94 2.48 13.01
N VAL A 155 2.81 1.89 12.18
CA VAL A 155 3.16 0.47 12.27
C VAL A 155 3.78 0.13 13.62
N SER A 156 4.66 1.00 14.14
CA SER A 156 5.25 0.81 15.47
C SER A 156 4.19 0.81 16.59
N THR A 157 3.15 1.64 16.46
CA THR A 157 2.05 1.70 17.43
C THR A 157 1.16 0.44 17.31
N LEU A 158 0.83 0.03 16.09
CA LEU A 158 0.02 -1.15 15.80
C LEU A 158 0.67 -2.45 16.27
N ALA A 159 2.00 -2.56 16.17
CA ALA A 159 2.75 -3.76 16.58
C ALA A 159 2.44 -4.18 18.02
N ALA A 160 2.22 -3.21 18.93
CA ALA A 160 1.86 -3.49 20.32
C ALA A 160 0.47 -4.15 20.47
N GLY A 161 -0.49 -3.79 19.61
CA GLY A 161 -1.86 -4.33 19.63
C GLY A 161 -2.03 -5.61 18.81
N LEU A 162 -1.24 -5.78 17.76
CA LEU A 162 -1.29 -6.95 16.86
C LEU A 162 -0.65 -8.20 17.46
N GLY A 163 0.38 -8.05 18.30
CA GLY A 163 1.10 -9.21 18.84
C GLY A 163 1.70 -10.07 17.72
N PRO A 164 1.35 -11.37 17.62
CA PRO A 164 1.91 -12.25 16.59
C PRO A 164 1.22 -12.15 15.23
N VAL A 165 0.15 -11.35 15.09
CA VAL A 165 -0.62 -11.25 13.85
C VAL A 165 0.26 -10.65 12.74
N PRO A 166 0.47 -11.35 11.61
CA PRO A 166 1.21 -10.81 10.48
C PRO A 166 0.54 -9.55 9.94
N LEU A 167 1.34 -8.50 9.74
CA LEU A 167 0.91 -7.23 9.17
C LEU A 167 1.56 -7.04 7.80
N PHE A 168 0.75 -6.74 6.78
CA PHE A 168 1.22 -6.32 5.47
C PHE A 168 0.27 -5.27 4.90
N GLY A 169 0.66 -4.64 3.79
CA GLY A 169 -0.12 -3.57 3.20
C GLY A 169 0.70 -2.67 2.30
N GLY A 170 0.21 -1.45 2.11
CA GLY A 170 0.89 -0.45 1.30
C GLY A 170 0.39 0.96 1.54
N SER A 171 1.21 1.92 1.11
CA SER A 171 0.88 3.33 1.08
C SER A 171 0.12 3.68 -0.19
N ALA A 172 -0.92 4.51 -0.07
CA ALA A 172 -1.61 5.10 -1.20
C ALA A 172 -0.65 5.96 -2.04
N GLY A 173 -0.81 5.95 -3.36
CA GLY A 173 0.01 6.70 -4.31
C GLY A 173 -0.80 7.64 -5.18
N ASP A 174 -0.10 8.50 -5.91
CA ASP A 174 -0.68 9.52 -6.80
C ASP A 174 0.05 9.53 -8.16
N GLY A 175 0.25 8.33 -8.72
CA GLY A 175 1.10 8.14 -9.88
C GLY A 175 2.52 8.62 -9.57
N ASN A 176 3.03 9.50 -10.44
CA ASN A 176 4.30 10.21 -10.25
C ASN A 176 4.14 11.66 -9.79
N ARG A 177 2.91 12.11 -9.44
CA ARG A 177 2.63 13.50 -9.07
C ARG A 177 3.00 13.80 -7.63
N PHE A 178 2.77 12.84 -6.73
CA PHE A 178 3.01 12.97 -5.28
C PHE A 178 2.35 14.23 -4.68
N GLN A 179 1.14 14.58 -5.14
CA GLN A 179 0.42 15.77 -4.69
C GLN A 179 -0.66 15.41 -3.67
N GLU A 180 -1.45 14.38 -3.96
CA GLU A 180 -2.57 14.01 -3.11
C GLU A 180 -2.89 12.52 -3.19
N THR A 181 -3.12 11.91 -2.03
CA THR A 181 -3.35 10.49 -1.86
C THR A 181 -4.61 10.26 -1.03
N PHE A 182 -5.30 9.17 -1.33
CA PHE A 182 -6.55 8.85 -0.65
C PHE A 182 -6.59 7.40 -0.19
N VAL A 183 -7.24 7.20 0.95
CA VAL A 183 -7.72 5.90 1.42
C VAL A 183 -9.22 5.98 1.64
N ALA A 184 -9.90 4.84 1.58
CA ALA A 184 -11.34 4.77 1.75
C ALA A 184 -11.77 3.55 2.55
N LEU A 185 -12.90 3.70 3.24
CA LEU A 185 -13.61 2.64 3.93
C LEU A 185 -15.10 2.77 3.59
N GLY A 186 -15.65 1.77 2.92
CA GLY A 186 -16.99 1.83 2.34
C GLY A 186 -17.08 2.93 1.29
N ASP A 187 -18.09 3.79 1.43
CA ASP A 187 -18.36 4.93 0.55
C ASP A 187 -17.62 6.22 0.94
N ARG A 188 -16.81 6.18 2.00
CA ARG A 188 -16.13 7.37 2.56
C ARG A 188 -14.66 7.39 2.18
N VAL A 189 -14.24 8.56 1.67
CA VAL A 189 -12.86 8.88 1.32
C VAL A 189 -12.22 9.72 2.42
N TYR A 190 -10.96 9.41 2.73
CA TYR A 190 -10.17 10.05 3.77
C TYR A 190 -8.81 10.48 3.24
N ARG A 191 -8.31 11.57 3.82
CA ARG A 191 -6.93 12.08 3.70
C ARG A 191 -6.28 12.04 5.08
N ASN A 192 -4.95 11.98 5.13
CA ASN A 192 -4.18 11.89 6.36
C ASN A 192 -4.71 10.77 7.29
N ALA A 193 -5.05 9.63 6.69
CA ALA A 193 -5.75 8.54 7.35
C ALA A 193 -5.17 7.18 6.96
N ALA A 194 -5.50 6.16 7.74
CA ALA A 194 -5.23 4.77 7.43
C ALA A 194 -6.44 3.89 7.73
N VAL A 195 -6.52 2.76 7.05
CA VAL A 195 -7.51 1.72 7.30
C VAL A 195 -6.77 0.41 7.54
N LEU A 196 -6.94 -0.13 8.75
CA LEU A 196 -6.44 -1.45 9.12
C LEU A 196 -7.59 -2.45 9.03
N CYS A 197 -7.46 -3.48 8.21
CA CYS A 197 -8.41 -4.57 8.15
C CYS A 197 -7.84 -5.81 8.83
N MET A 198 -8.44 -6.19 9.95
CA MET A 198 -8.17 -7.45 10.61
C MET A 198 -8.97 -8.54 9.92
N ILE A 199 -8.31 -9.60 9.47
CA ILE A 199 -8.93 -10.70 8.72
C ILE A 199 -8.60 -12.00 9.42
N ARG A 200 -9.63 -12.82 9.67
CA ARG A 200 -9.50 -14.18 10.23
C ARG A 200 -9.98 -15.19 9.19
N THR A 201 -9.35 -16.35 9.13
CA THR A 201 -9.61 -17.34 8.08
C THR A 201 -9.37 -18.78 8.52
N ALA A 202 -10.12 -19.71 7.91
CA ALA A 202 -9.87 -21.14 7.98
C ALA A 202 -8.66 -21.61 7.15
N CYS A 203 -8.09 -20.73 6.32
CA CYS A 203 -6.99 -21.04 5.42
C CYS A 203 -5.63 -20.85 6.08
N GLU A 204 -4.63 -21.62 5.66
CA GLU A 204 -3.22 -21.31 5.97
C GLU A 204 -2.81 -19.98 5.32
N VAL A 205 -2.07 -19.16 6.08
CA VAL A 205 -1.62 -17.83 5.64
C VAL A 205 -0.12 -17.70 5.84
N GLN A 206 0.57 -17.20 4.83
CA GLN A 206 1.98 -16.86 4.90
C GLN A 206 2.23 -15.50 4.26
N VAL A 207 2.89 -14.61 5.01
CA VAL A 207 3.38 -13.33 4.48
C VAL A 207 4.79 -13.52 3.96
N PHE A 208 5.06 -13.02 2.76
CA PHE A 208 6.39 -13.03 2.14
C PHE A 208 6.64 -11.70 1.43
N SER A 209 7.92 -11.37 1.23
CA SER A 209 8.36 -10.22 0.43
C SER A 209 9.24 -10.71 -0.71
N LEU A 210 9.16 -10.03 -1.86
CA LEU A 210 10.03 -10.26 -3.01
C LEU A 210 10.69 -8.92 -3.40
N ASP A 211 12.00 -8.87 -3.27
CA ASP A 211 12.81 -7.71 -3.68
C ASP A 211 13.67 -8.12 -4.88
N HIS A 212 13.51 -7.43 -6.00
CA HIS A 212 14.27 -7.69 -7.23
C HIS A 212 15.64 -6.97 -7.22
N LEU A 213 16.06 -6.48 -6.06
CA LEU A 213 17.28 -5.68 -5.90
C LEU A 213 18.40 -6.55 -5.31
N ARG A 214 19.59 -6.42 -5.89
CA ARG A 214 20.81 -7.02 -5.36
C ARG A 214 21.64 -5.92 -4.70
N PRO A 215 21.90 -5.99 -3.39
CA PRO A 215 22.72 -4.99 -2.72
C PRO A 215 24.14 -4.99 -3.30
N SER A 216 24.70 -3.81 -3.49
CA SER A 216 26.12 -3.66 -3.85
C SER A 216 27.00 -3.77 -2.60
N GLU A 217 28.30 -3.99 -2.78
CA GLU A 217 29.29 -3.95 -1.69
C GLU A 217 29.59 -2.51 -1.20
N GLN A 218 29.18 -1.49 -1.96
CA GLN A 218 29.41 -0.10 -1.59
C GLN A 218 28.52 0.31 -0.41
N ARG A 219 29.11 1.03 0.54
CA ARG A 219 28.43 1.50 1.75
C ARG A 219 28.37 3.01 1.78
N MET A 220 27.22 3.54 2.16
CA MET A 220 26.99 4.96 2.40
C MET A 220 26.64 5.15 3.87
N VAL A 221 27.18 6.20 4.50
CA VAL A 221 26.85 6.58 5.87
C VAL A 221 26.14 7.92 5.83
N VAL A 222 24.88 7.96 6.26
CA VAL A 222 24.18 9.22 6.47
C VAL A 222 24.84 9.92 7.67
N THR A 223 25.39 11.10 7.44
CA THR A 223 26.19 11.85 8.44
C THR A 223 25.45 13.09 8.94
N GLU A 224 24.58 13.68 8.13
CA GLU A 224 23.65 14.73 8.56
C GLU A 224 22.29 14.53 7.88
N ALA A 225 21.22 14.55 8.67
CA ALA A 225 19.84 14.46 8.19
C ALA A 225 18.88 15.22 9.11
N ASP A 226 17.71 15.55 8.55
CA ASP A 226 16.51 15.97 9.26
C ASP A 226 15.48 14.84 9.17
N PRO A 227 15.40 13.94 10.18
CA PRO A 227 14.52 12.77 10.13
C PRO A 227 13.04 13.15 10.07
N ALA A 228 12.64 14.25 10.71
CA ALA A 228 11.26 14.70 10.75
C ALA A 228 10.76 15.11 9.35
N ARG A 229 11.65 15.68 8.53
CA ARG A 229 11.35 16.09 7.15
C ARG A 229 11.81 15.08 6.10
N ARG A 230 12.43 13.96 6.53
CA ARG A 230 13.05 12.94 5.66
C ARG A 230 14.08 13.52 4.68
N ILE A 231 14.84 14.51 5.13
CA ILE A 231 15.86 15.17 4.31
C ILE A 231 17.24 14.67 4.73
N VAL A 232 17.97 14.06 3.81
CA VAL A 232 19.40 13.75 3.99
C VAL A 232 20.21 14.89 3.40
N ARG A 233 21.09 15.48 4.21
CA ARG A 233 21.93 16.63 3.86
C ARG A 233 23.36 16.19 3.52
N GLN A 234 23.88 15.20 4.26
CA GLN A 234 25.22 14.68 4.05
C GLN A 234 25.28 13.16 4.05
N ILE A 235 26.06 12.63 3.12
CA ILE A 235 26.47 11.22 3.04
C ILE A 235 27.99 11.21 3.08
N ASN A 236 28.59 10.36 3.92
CA ASN A 236 30.05 10.24 4.09
C ASN A 236 30.76 11.60 4.35
N ALA A 237 30.12 12.50 5.11
CA ALA A 237 30.58 13.87 5.38
C ALA A 237 30.69 14.78 4.15
N GLU A 238 30.04 14.42 3.05
CA GLU A 238 29.96 15.20 1.80
C GLU A 238 28.50 15.53 1.45
N PRO A 239 28.22 16.56 0.63
CA PRO A 239 26.86 16.89 0.20
C PRO A 239 26.14 15.69 -0.42
N ALA A 240 24.94 15.39 0.08
CA ALA A 240 24.25 14.11 -0.17
C ALA A 240 24.13 13.74 -1.65
N ALA A 241 23.63 14.66 -2.50
CA ALA A 241 23.50 14.40 -3.94
C ALA A 241 24.84 14.14 -4.63
N ARG A 242 25.87 14.93 -4.30
CA ARG A 242 27.20 14.79 -4.93
C ARG A 242 27.86 13.47 -4.56
N GLU A 243 27.80 13.10 -3.28
CA GLU A 243 28.37 11.83 -2.82
C GLU A 243 27.61 10.63 -3.39
N TYR A 244 26.28 10.70 -3.43
CA TYR A 244 25.45 9.67 -4.07
C TYR A 244 25.83 9.49 -5.55
N ALA A 245 25.93 10.58 -6.31
CA ALA A 245 26.35 10.55 -7.71
C ALA A 245 27.76 9.98 -7.88
N ARG A 246 28.73 10.42 -7.04
CA ARG A 246 30.11 9.92 -7.05
C ARG A 246 30.17 8.41 -6.84
N MET A 247 29.42 7.90 -5.87
CA MET A 247 29.36 6.47 -5.54
C MET A 247 28.78 5.65 -6.71
N LEU A 248 27.82 6.21 -7.44
CA LEU A 248 27.25 5.60 -8.65
C LEU A 248 28.07 5.83 -9.93
N GLY A 249 29.14 6.63 -9.86
CA GLY A 249 29.90 7.03 -11.04
C GLY A 249 29.10 7.88 -12.04
N LYS A 250 28.14 8.67 -11.55
CA LYS A 250 27.28 9.55 -12.33
C LYS A 250 27.63 11.02 -12.11
N ASP A 251 27.21 11.86 -13.06
CA ASP A 251 27.26 13.32 -12.91
C ASP A 251 26.18 13.77 -11.91
N PRO A 252 26.52 14.51 -10.84
CA PRO A 252 25.55 15.07 -9.90
C PRO A 252 24.44 15.90 -10.56
N GLU A 253 24.74 16.60 -11.65
CA GLU A 253 23.78 17.44 -12.37
C GLU A 253 22.79 16.64 -13.22
N GLN A 254 23.02 15.32 -13.38
CA GLN A 254 22.14 14.42 -14.11
C GLN A 254 21.29 13.53 -13.21
N LEU A 255 21.34 13.76 -11.89
CA LEU A 255 20.46 13.07 -10.96
C LEU A 255 19.01 13.42 -11.23
N SER A 256 18.19 12.37 -11.35
CA SER A 256 16.78 12.47 -11.70
C SER A 256 16.00 11.38 -10.97
N ALA A 257 14.67 11.52 -10.92
CA ALA A 257 13.78 10.49 -10.38
C ALA A 257 14.05 9.10 -10.99
N PHE A 258 14.39 9.04 -12.28
CA PHE A 258 14.78 7.80 -12.94
C PHE A 258 16.06 7.19 -12.35
N THR A 259 17.07 8.01 -12.07
CA THR A 259 18.32 7.55 -11.44
C THR A 259 18.06 6.98 -10.06
N PHE A 260 17.23 7.65 -9.26
CA PHE A 260 16.85 7.21 -7.93
C PHE A 260 16.08 5.90 -7.93
N ALA A 261 15.15 5.73 -8.89
CA ALA A 261 14.41 4.48 -9.07
C ALA A 261 15.30 3.32 -9.55
N ALA A 262 16.28 3.58 -10.42
CA ALA A 262 17.20 2.57 -10.94
C ALA A 262 18.30 2.16 -9.94
N HIS A 263 18.65 3.05 -9.01
CA HIS A 263 19.71 2.84 -8.02
C HIS A 263 19.27 3.21 -6.60
N PRO A 264 18.22 2.57 -6.06
CA PRO A 264 17.76 2.91 -4.72
C PRO A 264 18.80 2.49 -3.68
N VAL A 265 18.83 3.21 -2.56
CA VAL A 265 19.67 2.80 -1.43
C VAL A 265 18.93 1.80 -0.57
N VAL A 266 19.67 0.90 0.08
CA VAL A 266 19.11 -0.14 0.94
C VAL A 266 19.72 -0.04 2.34
N VAL A 267 18.87 -0.21 3.36
CA VAL A 267 19.29 -0.30 4.76
C VAL A 267 19.22 -1.76 5.18
N ARG A 268 20.28 -2.26 5.81
CA ARG A 268 20.30 -3.62 6.35
C ARG A 268 19.85 -3.59 7.81
N PHE A 269 18.74 -4.27 8.11
CA PHE A 269 18.20 -4.40 9.47
C PHE A 269 17.68 -5.82 9.69
N GLY A 270 17.98 -6.44 10.83
CA GLY A 270 17.51 -7.80 11.15
C GLY A 270 17.94 -8.89 10.16
N GLY A 271 19.03 -8.69 9.41
CA GLY A 271 19.48 -9.62 8.37
C GLY A 271 18.79 -9.45 7.01
N ALA A 272 17.77 -8.59 6.92
CA ALA A 272 17.09 -8.24 5.68
C ALA A 272 17.57 -6.89 5.13
N HIS A 273 17.42 -6.68 3.82
CA HIS A 273 17.65 -5.39 3.17
C HIS A 273 16.30 -4.72 2.93
N HIS A 274 16.18 -3.46 3.32
CA HIS A 274 14.99 -2.66 3.11
C HIS A 274 15.31 -1.47 2.20
N VAL A 275 14.58 -1.37 1.11
CA VAL A 275 14.73 -0.27 0.15
C VAL A 275 14.33 1.05 0.80
N ARG A 276 15.07 2.11 0.48
CA ARG A 276 14.72 3.50 0.78
C ARG A 276 14.78 4.28 -0.51
N ALA A 277 13.62 4.67 -1.01
CA ALA A 277 13.51 5.44 -2.24
C ALA A 277 13.93 6.89 -1.98
N ILE A 278 14.68 7.46 -2.92
CA ILE A 278 14.92 8.91 -2.96
C ILE A 278 13.82 9.48 -3.86
N GLN A 279 12.94 10.31 -3.29
CA GLN A 279 11.84 10.92 -4.02
C GLN A 279 12.34 12.00 -4.99
N ARG A 280 13.18 12.92 -4.49
CA ARG A 280 13.73 14.03 -5.28
C ARG A 280 14.99 14.62 -4.67
N MET A 281 15.66 15.43 -5.46
CA MET A 281 16.74 16.33 -5.03
C MET A 281 16.18 17.76 -4.91
N LEU A 282 16.54 18.47 -3.85
CA LEU A 282 16.28 19.91 -3.70
C LEU A 282 17.38 20.72 -4.40
N ASP A 283 17.11 21.99 -4.72
CA ASP A 283 18.06 22.88 -5.41
C ASP A 283 19.42 23.02 -4.68
N ASN A 284 19.44 22.82 -3.36
CA ASN A 284 20.66 22.87 -2.55
C ASN A 284 21.43 21.53 -2.49
N GLY A 285 21.01 20.50 -3.24
CA GLY A 285 21.65 19.19 -3.30
C GLY A 285 21.25 18.23 -2.16
N ASN A 286 20.29 18.61 -1.32
CA ASN A 286 19.73 17.69 -0.33
C ASN A 286 18.81 16.66 -0.99
N LEU A 287 18.78 15.45 -0.44
CA LEU A 287 17.95 14.35 -0.93
C LEU A 287 16.72 14.18 -0.03
N VAL A 288 15.54 14.15 -0.64
CA VAL A 288 14.27 13.85 0.04
C VAL A 288 13.94 12.38 -0.16
N PHE A 289 13.65 11.68 0.94
CA PHE A 289 13.32 10.26 1.00
C PHE A 289 11.85 10.00 1.34
#